data_AF-A0A925Z0J6-F1
#
_entry.id   AF-A0A925Z0J6-F1
#
_cell.length_a   1.000
_cell.length_b   1.000
_cell.length_c   1.000
_cell.angle_alpha   90.00
_cell.angle_beta   90.00
_cell.angle_gamma   90.00
#
_symmetry.space_group_name_H-M   'P 1'
#
loop_
_entity.id
_entity.type
_entity.pdbx_description
1 polymer ?
#
loop_
_entity_poly.entity_id
_entity_poly.type
_entity_poly.pdbx_seq_one_letter_code
_entity_poly.pdbx_strand_id
1 'polypeptide(L)'
;MIKKILSKIKVFIAIIFCFCLSAKTLAQQNDILLFIDSVTIIGRINGDKIFISENDIAYTIQGKIIYKGTEINSDNILLIADVRDVFSKKTGIVYQQDSKTVQYITQKSAIYLGDYPINTYYERLVFMEQKNDSLILLYNGIDESMIGFIEGKNVSSTQIVAAAYLYIKHYKLDEQVHAVAEQKLAEEETAVSQNGVIKQKYGNNIYYEWVWDGKILKPAWGNRPEDEWKFDGKYLQPSWSLDPQSEWVWDGSILKPYWDNSSQNQWTWDGNILKPFWDSNPDKMFILEETTMRPMWSYDTSHQWEIEGNIPLPVIALVVIGIADR
;
A
#
# COMPACT_ATOMS: atom_id res chain seq x y z
N MET A 1 -12.77 -46.14 -8.25
CA MET A 1 -13.49 -44.92 -8.70
C MET A 1 -12.58 -43.69 -8.90
N ILE A 2 -11.25 -43.85 -8.98
CA ILE A 2 -10.28 -42.73 -9.06
C ILE A 2 -9.65 -42.57 -10.46
N LYS A 3 -9.86 -43.52 -11.39
CA LYS A 3 -9.31 -43.46 -12.76
C LYS A 3 -10.14 -42.64 -13.77
N LYS A 4 -11.30 -42.08 -13.39
CA LYS A 4 -12.20 -41.35 -14.31
C LYS A 4 -12.07 -39.82 -14.28
N ILE A 5 -11.27 -39.26 -13.36
CA ILE A 5 -11.08 -37.79 -13.23
C ILE A 5 -9.84 -37.29 -14.01
N LEU A 6 -8.86 -38.15 -14.26
CA LEU A 6 -7.63 -37.80 -15.01
C LEU A 6 -7.79 -37.72 -16.53
N SER A 7 -8.93 -38.12 -17.11
CA SER A 7 -9.13 -38.05 -18.57
C SER A 7 -9.78 -36.75 -19.06
N LYS A 8 -10.26 -35.88 -18.16
CA LYS A 8 -10.84 -34.57 -18.53
C LYS A 8 -9.83 -33.42 -18.52
N ILE A 9 -8.67 -33.59 -17.89
CA ILE A 9 -7.61 -32.55 -17.83
C ILE A 9 -6.70 -32.59 -19.08
N LYS A 10 -6.69 -33.69 -19.84
CA LYS A 10 -5.91 -33.80 -21.09
C LYS A 10 -6.59 -33.23 -22.34
N VAL A 11 -7.85 -32.81 -22.24
CA VAL A 11 -8.61 -32.28 -23.39
C VAL A 11 -8.45 -30.75 -23.53
N PHE A 12 -7.91 -30.06 -22.51
CA PHE A 12 -7.72 -28.61 -22.56
C PHE A 12 -6.33 -28.16 -23.05
N ILE A 13 -5.41 -29.09 -23.33
CA ILE A 13 -4.03 -28.80 -23.77
C ILE A 13 -3.84 -29.08 -25.29
N ALA A 14 -4.89 -29.43 -26.01
CA ALA A 14 -4.80 -29.92 -27.40
C ALA A 14 -5.52 -29.04 -28.44
N ILE A 15 -5.54 -27.72 -28.27
CA ILE A 15 -5.97 -26.76 -29.32
C ILE A 15 -4.98 -25.58 -29.36
N ILE A 16 -3.72 -25.86 -29.70
CA ILE A 16 -2.80 -24.85 -30.22
C ILE A 16 -2.02 -25.55 -31.33
N PHE A 17 -2.62 -25.68 -32.51
CA PHE A 17 -1.86 -25.97 -33.74
C PHE A 17 -2.69 -25.61 -34.98
N CYS A 18 -1.98 -25.03 -35.95
CA CYS A 18 -2.39 -24.71 -37.32
C CYS A 18 -3.12 -23.39 -37.59
N PHE A 19 -2.33 -22.33 -37.73
CA PHE A 19 -2.46 -21.47 -38.93
C PHE A 19 -1.06 -21.13 -39.46
N CYS A 20 -0.67 -21.85 -40.51
CA CYS A 20 0.35 -21.40 -41.46
C CYS A 20 -0.39 -20.71 -42.61
N LEU A 21 -0.02 -19.48 -42.99
CA LEU A 21 0.02 -19.07 -44.40
C LEU A 21 0.68 -17.69 -44.63
N SER A 22 1.60 -17.70 -45.61
CA SER A 22 2.18 -16.60 -46.38
C SER A 22 3.28 -15.73 -45.74
N ALA A 23 4.51 -16.11 -46.05
CA ALA A 23 5.71 -15.31 -45.87
C ALA A 23 5.75 -14.16 -46.90
N LYS A 24 5.65 -12.91 -46.42
CA LYS A 24 6.29 -11.76 -47.06
C LYS A 24 7.49 -11.38 -46.20
N THR A 25 8.69 -11.69 -46.68
CA THR A 25 9.95 -11.20 -46.13
C THR A 25 10.14 -9.72 -46.50
N LEU A 26 9.38 -8.85 -45.84
CA LEU A 26 9.90 -7.55 -45.41
C LEU A 26 10.65 -7.79 -44.10
N ALA A 27 11.57 -6.92 -43.68
CA ALA A 27 12.08 -6.94 -42.31
C ALA A 27 10.88 -6.78 -41.37
N GLN A 28 10.32 -7.91 -40.94
CA GLN A 28 9.03 -7.98 -40.27
C GLN A 28 9.31 -7.49 -38.86
N GLN A 29 9.11 -6.19 -38.68
CA GLN A 29 8.96 -5.58 -37.37
C GLN A 29 7.82 -6.36 -36.72
N ASN A 30 8.17 -7.28 -35.83
CA ASN A 30 7.21 -8.19 -35.23
C ASN A 30 6.28 -7.34 -34.36
N ASP A 31 5.08 -7.10 -34.86
CA ASP A 31 4.01 -6.47 -34.10
C ASP A 31 3.84 -7.21 -32.77
N ILE A 32 3.74 -6.46 -31.68
CA ILE A 32 3.38 -7.01 -30.38
C ILE A 32 1.86 -6.82 -30.22
N LEU A 33 1.14 -7.89 -29.99
CA LEU A 33 -0.31 -7.91 -29.91
C LEU A 33 -0.76 -7.97 -28.44
N LEU A 34 -1.79 -7.20 -28.12
CA LEU A 34 -2.38 -7.10 -26.78
C LEU A 34 -3.77 -7.72 -26.82
N PHE A 35 -3.93 -8.87 -26.20
CA PHE A 35 -5.17 -9.65 -26.21
C PHE A 35 -5.90 -9.59 -24.87
N ILE A 36 -7.24 -9.55 -24.88
CA ILE A 36 -8.06 -9.77 -23.67
C ILE A 36 -8.57 -11.20 -23.56
N ASP A 37 -8.66 -11.91 -24.68
CA ASP A 37 -9.01 -13.32 -24.76
C ASP A 37 -8.24 -13.96 -25.93
N SER A 38 -8.54 -15.21 -26.30
CA SER A 38 -7.83 -15.91 -27.39
C SER A 38 -7.95 -15.28 -28.79
N VAL A 39 -8.87 -14.35 -29.01
CA VAL A 39 -9.20 -13.80 -30.33
C VAL A 39 -9.30 -12.27 -30.36
N THR A 40 -9.63 -11.62 -29.25
CA THR A 40 -9.92 -10.19 -29.19
C THR A 40 -8.66 -9.40 -28.86
N ILE A 41 -8.22 -8.60 -29.82
CA ILE A 41 -7.10 -7.67 -29.69
C ILE A 41 -7.62 -6.32 -29.19
N ILE A 42 -7.07 -5.82 -28.08
CA ILE A 42 -7.35 -4.46 -27.56
C ILE A 42 -6.30 -3.44 -27.98
N GLY A 43 -5.14 -3.90 -28.44
CA GLY A 43 -4.14 -3.02 -28.96
C GLY A 43 -2.98 -3.74 -29.63
N ARG A 44 -2.16 -2.97 -30.33
CA ARG A 44 -0.99 -3.44 -31.05
C ARG A 44 0.14 -2.45 -30.88
N ILE A 45 1.34 -2.94 -30.57
CA ILE A 45 2.55 -2.14 -30.53
C ILE A 45 3.34 -2.41 -31.81
N ASN A 46 3.55 -1.37 -32.61
CA ASN A 46 4.43 -1.39 -33.77
C ASN A 46 5.51 -0.33 -33.56
N GLY A 47 6.72 -0.78 -33.23
CA GLY A 47 7.83 0.11 -32.88
C GLY A 47 7.56 0.90 -31.61
N ASP A 48 7.52 2.22 -31.75
CA ASP A 48 7.25 3.20 -30.69
C ASP A 48 5.76 3.54 -30.52
N LYS A 49 4.88 3.02 -31.37
CA LYS A 49 3.45 3.39 -31.36
C LYS A 49 2.57 2.26 -30.86
N ILE A 50 1.58 2.63 -30.05
CA ILE A 50 0.52 1.75 -29.55
C ILE A 50 -0.78 2.14 -30.21
N PHE A 51 -1.34 1.20 -30.96
CA PHE A 51 -2.58 1.32 -31.70
C PHE A 51 -3.71 0.65 -30.93
N ILE A 52 -4.89 1.27 -30.92
CA ILE A 52 -6.14 0.68 -30.39
C ILE A 52 -7.11 0.27 -31.50
N SER A 53 -6.88 0.76 -32.72
CA SER A 53 -7.56 0.35 -33.95
C SER A 53 -6.54 0.27 -35.10
N GLU A 54 -6.97 0.03 -36.33
CA GLU A 54 -6.07 -0.04 -37.48
C GLU A 54 -5.25 1.26 -37.68
N ASN A 55 -5.85 2.42 -37.40
CA ASN A 55 -5.25 3.73 -37.65
C ASN A 55 -5.17 4.62 -36.40
N ASP A 56 -5.84 4.27 -35.30
CA ASP A 56 -5.87 5.11 -34.10
C ASP A 56 -4.72 4.77 -33.16
N ILE A 57 -3.81 5.74 -33.02
CA ILE A 57 -2.68 5.66 -32.09
C ILE A 57 -3.14 6.19 -30.74
N ALA A 58 -3.17 5.31 -29.73
CA ALA A 58 -3.43 5.71 -28.37
C ALA A 58 -2.20 6.36 -27.73
N TYR A 59 -1.02 5.77 -27.94
CA TYR A 59 0.22 6.22 -27.29
C TYR A 59 1.43 6.16 -28.22
N THR A 60 2.39 7.06 -28.00
CA THR A 60 3.73 7.05 -28.64
C THR A 60 4.81 6.99 -27.56
N ILE A 61 5.86 6.19 -27.76
CA ILE A 61 6.92 5.94 -26.79
C ILE A 61 8.24 6.53 -27.27
N GLN A 62 8.85 7.40 -26.49
CA GLN A 62 10.21 7.90 -26.76
C GLN A 62 11.11 7.63 -25.55
N GLY A 63 11.91 6.55 -25.65
CA GLY A 63 12.79 6.11 -24.56
C GLY A 63 12.00 5.67 -23.33
N LYS A 64 11.98 6.53 -22.30
CA LYS A 64 11.24 6.31 -21.05
C LYS A 64 9.88 7.03 -21.00
N ILE A 65 9.62 7.93 -21.95
CA ILE A 65 8.43 8.78 -21.93
C ILE A 65 7.35 8.15 -22.81
N ILE A 66 6.14 8.07 -22.29
CA ILE A 66 4.94 7.63 -22.99
C ILE A 66 4.08 8.87 -23.19
N TYR A 67 3.74 9.18 -24.44
CA TYR A 67 2.90 10.31 -24.84
C TYR A 67 1.51 9.82 -25.23
N LYS A 68 0.51 10.66 -25.01
CA LYS A 68 -0.85 10.47 -25.52
C LYS A 68 -0.90 10.84 -27.00
N GLY A 69 -1.45 9.96 -27.83
CA GLY A 69 -1.57 10.17 -29.28
C GLY A 69 -0.23 10.15 -30.00
N THR A 70 -0.11 10.96 -31.06
CA THR A 70 1.05 11.01 -31.96
C THR A 70 2.01 12.16 -31.68
N GLU A 71 1.60 13.14 -30.88
CA GLU A 71 2.36 14.36 -30.65
C GLU A 71 3.37 14.18 -29.51
N ILE A 72 4.64 14.50 -29.80
CA ILE A 72 5.76 14.37 -28.87
C ILE A 72 6.08 15.76 -28.30
N ASN A 73 5.24 16.24 -27.39
CA ASN A 73 5.44 17.51 -26.68
C ASN A 73 5.11 17.35 -25.19
N SER A 74 5.50 18.33 -24.38
CA SER A 74 5.32 18.27 -22.91
C SER A 74 3.87 18.09 -22.48
N ASP A 75 2.94 18.68 -23.22
CA ASP A 75 1.51 18.71 -22.89
C ASP A 75 0.85 17.34 -23.11
N ASN A 76 1.45 16.53 -23.97
CA ASN A 76 1.01 15.17 -24.27
C ASN A 76 1.77 14.10 -23.48
N ILE A 77 2.69 14.44 -22.58
CA ILE A 77 3.33 13.42 -21.73
C ILE A 77 2.25 12.78 -20.85
N LEU A 78 2.10 11.47 -21.00
CA LEU A 78 1.16 10.67 -20.23
C LEU A 78 1.85 10.07 -19.00
N LEU A 79 3.00 9.43 -19.20
CA LEU A 79 3.77 8.76 -18.16
C LEU A 79 5.27 8.84 -18.45
N ILE A 80 6.08 8.82 -17.39
CA ILE A 80 7.53 8.69 -17.47
C ILE A 80 7.94 7.42 -16.71
N ALA A 81 8.30 6.37 -17.46
CA ALA A 81 8.63 5.06 -16.91
C ALA A 81 10.14 4.95 -16.62
N ASP A 82 10.54 5.23 -15.39
CA ASP A 82 11.89 4.91 -14.90
C ASP A 82 11.96 3.46 -14.42
N VAL A 83 11.82 2.54 -15.38
CA VAL A 83 11.78 1.10 -15.13
C VAL A 83 12.87 0.42 -15.96
N ARG A 84 13.82 -0.23 -15.28
CA ARG A 84 14.88 -1.01 -15.95
C ARG A 84 14.40 -2.38 -16.40
N ASP A 85 13.65 -3.05 -15.54
CA ASP A 85 13.09 -4.38 -15.75
C ASP A 85 11.88 -4.59 -14.83
N VAL A 86 10.70 -4.73 -15.44
CA VAL A 86 9.41 -4.93 -14.77
C VAL A 86 9.36 -6.24 -13.99
N PHE A 87 10.10 -7.26 -14.43
CA PHE A 87 10.13 -8.58 -13.79
C PHE A 87 11.17 -8.68 -12.67
N SER A 88 12.03 -7.68 -12.54
CA SER A 88 13.08 -7.69 -11.52
C SER A 88 12.52 -7.45 -10.12
N LYS A 89 13.31 -7.83 -9.11
CA LYS A 89 13.03 -7.49 -7.70
C LYS A 89 13.22 -6.01 -7.40
N LYS A 90 13.91 -5.26 -8.27
CA LYS A 90 14.20 -3.85 -8.08
C LYS A 90 12.95 -3.04 -8.40
N THR A 91 12.71 -2.03 -7.58
CA THR A 91 11.62 -1.09 -7.77
C THR A 91 11.89 -0.21 -8.99
N GLY A 92 10.92 -0.13 -9.90
CA GLY A 92 10.86 0.87 -10.96
C GLY A 92 9.72 1.84 -10.66
N ILE A 93 9.88 3.09 -11.06
CA ILE A 93 8.92 4.16 -10.74
C ILE A 93 8.36 4.71 -12.04
N VAL A 94 7.04 4.87 -12.10
CA VAL A 94 6.34 5.49 -13.21
C VAL A 94 5.72 6.79 -12.73
N TYR A 95 6.19 7.91 -13.25
CA TYR A 95 5.73 9.24 -12.87
C TYR A 95 4.62 9.73 -13.80
N GLN A 96 3.83 10.68 -13.30
CA GLN A 96 2.95 11.52 -14.11
C GLN A 96 3.75 12.54 -14.95
N GLN A 97 3.03 13.36 -15.70
CA GLN A 97 3.56 14.43 -16.55
C GLN A 97 4.52 15.38 -15.84
N ASP A 98 4.31 15.66 -14.54
CA ASP A 98 5.11 16.59 -13.75
C ASP A 98 6.50 16.06 -13.35
N SER A 99 6.80 14.79 -13.67
CA SER A 99 8.03 14.08 -13.29
C SER A 99 8.28 13.99 -11.77
N LYS A 100 7.27 14.29 -10.94
CA LYS A 100 7.37 14.33 -9.48
C LYS A 100 6.37 13.41 -8.83
N THR A 101 5.13 13.43 -9.30
CA THR A 101 4.05 12.61 -8.76
C THR A 101 4.20 11.18 -9.25
N VAL A 102 4.39 10.25 -8.32
CA VAL A 102 4.42 8.82 -8.64
C VAL A 102 3.02 8.35 -8.96
N GLN A 103 2.84 7.82 -10.17
CA GLN A 103 1.57 7.25 -10.60
C GLN A 103 1.51 5.75 -10.29
N TYR A 104 2.58 5.03 -10.64
CA TYR A 104 2.69 3.60 -10.44
C TYR A 104 4.09 3.20 -9.97
N ILE A 105 4.14 2.08 -9.26
CA ILE A 105 5.40 1.43 -8.92
C ILE A 105 5.43 0.02 -9.52
N THR A 106 6.55 -0.36 -10.11
CA THR A 106 6.75 -1.71 -10.66
C THR A 106 7.71 -2.50 -9.78
N GLN A 107 7.32 -3.70 -9.35
CA GLN A 107 8.20 -4.59 -8.59
C GLN A 107 7.74 -6.05 -8.69
N LYS A 108 8.68 -7.00 -8.83
CA LYS A 108 8.41 -8.45 -8.80
C LYS A 108 7.29 -8.85 -9.77
N SER A 109 7.37 -8.38 -11.01
CA SER A 109 6.38 -8.66 -12.06
C SER A 109 4.98 -8.13 -11.79
N ALA A 110 4.85 -7.09 -10.97
CA ALA A 110 3.57 -6.44 -10.70
C ALA A 110 3.67 -4.92 -10.84
N ILE A 111 2.53 -4.30 -11.14
CA ILE A 111 2.33 -2.85 -11.12
C ILE A 111 1.38 -2.52 -9.99
N TYR A 112 1.78 -1.57 -9.15
CA TYR A 112 1.01 -1.07 -8.01
C TYR A 112 0.63 0.38 -8.22
N LEU A 113 -0.49 0.77 -7.63
CA LEU A 113 -0.99 2.14 -7.59
C LEU A 113 -0.27 2.93 -6.49
N GLY A 114 0.07 4.20 -6.75
CA GLY A 114 0.49 5.12 -5.70
C GLY A 114 2.00 5.19 -5.44
N ASP A 115 2.35 5.67 -4.25
CA ASP A 115 3.72 5.99 -3.81
C ASP A 115 4.21 5.03 -2.71
N TYR A 116 5.48 5.15 -2.32
CA TYR A 116 6.10 4.30 -1.32
C TYR A 116 5.78 4.76 0.12
N PRO A 117 5.54 3.83 1.07
CA PRO A 117 5.58 2.38 0.94
C PRO A 117 4.29 1.80 0.33
N ILE A 118 4.47 0.86 -0.61
CA ILE A 118 3.37 0.19 -1.29
C ILE A 118 2.73 -0.85 -0.36
N ASN A 119 1.41 -0.85 -0.28
CA ASN A 119 0.65 -1.98 0.23
C ASN A 119 0.49 -3.05 -0.86
N THR A 120 1.35 -4.07 -0.84
CA THR A 120 1.38 -5.11 -1.86
C THR A 120 0.09 -5.96 -1.95
N TYR A 121 -0.80 -5.87 -0.97
CA TYR A 121 -2.05 -6.62 -0.93
C TYR A 121 -3.21 -5.86 -1.55
N TYR A 122 -3.31 -4.54 -1.31
CA TYR A 122 -4.47 -3.76 -1.71
C TYR A 122 -4.20 -2.85 -2.90
N GLU A 123 -2.95 -2.48 -3.18
CA GLU A 123 -2.61 -1.52 -4.22
C GLU A 123 -2.14 -2.17 -5.53
N ARG A 124 -2.19 -3.51 -5.63
CA ARG A 124 -1.74 -4.23 -6.82
C ARG A 124 -2.77 -4.09 -7.93
N LEU A 125 -2.39 -3.43 -9.03
CA LEU A 125 -3.24 -3.23 -10.21
C LEU A 125 -3.18 -4.44 -11.14
N VAL A 126 -1.96 -4.85 -11.50
CA VAL A 126 -1.72 -5.92 -12.47
C VAL A 126 -0.57 -6.78 -11.98
N PHE A 127 -0.73 -8.10 -12.11
CA PHE A 127 0.35 -9.07 -11.98
C PHE A 127 0.65 -9.69 -13.36
N MET A 128 1.94 -9.91 -13.64
CA MET A 128 2.42 -10.41 -14.92
C MET A 128 3.22 -11.69 -14.75
N GLU A 129 2.98 -12.66 -15.62
CA GLU A 129 3.76 -13.90 -15.69
C GLU A 129 4.37 -14.08 -17.08
N GLN A 130 5.70 -14.01 -17.16
CA GLN A 130 6.43 -14.28 -18.41
C GLN A 130 6.55 -15.79 -18.60
N LYS A 131 5.84 -16.35 -19.59
CA LYS A 131 5.91 -17.79 -19.91
C LYS A 131 7.11 -18.11 -20.79
N ASN A 132 7.47 -17.19 -21.68
CA ASN A 132 8.63 -17.26 -22.56
C ASN A 132 8.94 -15.87 -23.13
N ASP A 133 9.93 -15.77 -24.01
CA ASP A 133 10.37 -14.51 -24.63
C ASP A 133 9.32 -13.81 -25.51
N SER A 134 8.21 -14.51 -25.83
CA SER A 134 7.14 -14.03 -26.69
C SER A 134 5.77 -13.90 -26.02
N LEU A 135 5.61 -14.36 -24.78
CA LEU A 135 4.29 -14.43 -24.14
C LEU A 135 4.36 -14.00 -22.68
N ILE A 136 3.62 -12.94 -22.36
CA ILE A 136 3.43 -12.44 -21.00
C ILE A 136 1.93 -12.50 -20.69
N LEU A 137 1.55 -13.23 -19.65
CA LEU A 137 0.17 -13.29 -19.17
C LEU A 137 -0.07 -12.14 -18.18
N LEU A 138 -1.27 -11.56 -18.22
CA LEU A 138 -1.68 -10.48 -17.33
C LEU A 138 -2.86 -10.94 -16.49
N TYR A 139 -2.77 -10.63 -15.20
CA TYR A 139 -3.77 -10.96 -14.21
C TYR A 139 -4.21 -9.69 -13.49
N ASN A 140 -5.50 -9.61 -13.15
CA ASN A 140 -6.03 -8.59 -12.27
C ASN A 140 -5.32 -8.70 -10.90
N GLY A 141 -4.80 -7.61 -10.38
CA GLY A 141 -4.05 -7.61 -9.12
C GLY A 141 -4.89 -7.92 -7.88
N ILE A 142 -6.22 -7.76 -7.96
CA ILE A 142 -7.18 -7.95 -6.86
C ILE A 142 -7.65 -9.41 -6.77
N ASP A 143 -8.29 -9.91 -7.83
CA ASP A 143 -8.93 -11.24 -7.83
C ASP A 143 -8.08 -12.32 -8.51
N GLU A 144 -6.90 -11.96 -9.03
CA GLU A 144 -5.96 -12.84 -9.72
C GLU A 144 -6.54 -13.53 -10.97
N SER A 145 -7.66 -13.03 -11.49
CA SER A 145 -8.23 -13.51 -12.75
C SER A 145 -7.35 -13.09 -13.93
N MET A 146 -7.24 -13.95 -14.94
CA MET A 146 -6.51 -13.60 -16.16
C MET A 146 -7.31 -12.57 -16.97
N ILE A 147 -6.71 -11.40 -17.23
CA ILE A 147 -7.35 -10.29 -17.96
C ILE A 147 -6.85 -10.14 -19.40
N GLY A 148 -5.79 -10.87 -19.76
CA GLY A 148 -5.23 -10.85 -21.10
C GLY A 148 -3.81 -11.36 -21.19
N PHE A 149 -3.19 -11.16 -22.35
CA PHE A 149 -1.79 -11.48 -22.59
C PHE A 149 -1.17 -10.58 -23.66
N ILE A 150 0.14 -10.36 -23.54
CA ILE A 150 0.99 -9.70 -24.52
C ILE A 150 1.70 -10.78 -25.32
N GLU A 151 1.53 -10.78 -26.63
CA GLU A 151 2.21 -11.68 -27.56
C GLU A 151 3.17 -10.90 -28.46
N GLY A 152 4.46 -11.16 -28.36
CA GLY A 152 5.49 -10.52 -29.18
C GLY A 152 6.89 -10.68 -28.58
N LYS A 153 7.91 -10.71 -29.44
CA LYS A 153 9.30 -10.87 -29.01
C LYS A 153 9.95 -9.52 -28.68
N ASN A 154 10.92 -9.53 -27.77
CA ASN A 154 11.77 -8.37 -27.43
C ASN A 154 10.97 -7.15 -26.93
N VAL A 155 9.91 -7.38 -26.16
CA VAL A 155 9.11 -6.30 -25.56
C VAL A 155 9.95 -5.57 -24.50
N SER A 156 10.20 -4.28 -24.72
CA SER A 156 10.94 -3.45 -23.75
C SER A 156 10.11 -3.16 -22.50
N SER A 157 10.77 -2.83 -21.38
CA SER A 157 10.06 -2.49 -20.13
C SER A 157 9.10 -1.30 -20.29
N THR A 158 9.45 -0.28 -21.06
CA THR A 158 8.54 0.85 -21.35
C THR A 158 7.31 0.40 -22.15
N GLN A 159 7.49 -0.50 -23.12
CA GLN A 159 6.36 -1.08 -23.87
C GLN A 159 5.48 -1.94 -22.97
N ILE A 160 6.05 -2.70 -22.04
CA ILE A 160 5.28 -3.47 -21.04
C ILE A 160 4.47 -2.53 -20.15
N VAL A 161 5.06 -1.45 -19.64
CA VAL A 161 4.35 -0.45 -18.83
C VAL A 161 3.22 0.19 -19.62
N ALA A 162 3.46 0.57 -20.88
CA ALA A 162 2.45 1.19 -21.72
C ALA A 162 1.32 0.22 -22.11
N ALA A 163 1.65 -1.05 -22.36
CA ALA A 163 0.68 -2.13 -22.55
C ALA A 163 -0.17 -2.32 -21.28
N ALA A 164 0.47 -2.47 -20.11
CA ALA A 164 -0.23 -2.63 -18.84
C ALA A 164 -1.13 -1.42 -18.53
N TYR A 165 -0.71 -0.20 -18.85
CA TYR A 165 -1.55 0.99 -18.74
C TYR A 165 -2.82 0.90 -19.60
N LEU A 166 -2.73 0.34 -20.81
CA LEU A 166 -3.91 0.08 -21.65
C LEU A 166 -4.88 -0.90 -20.97
N TYR A 167 -4.38 -1.98 -20.37
CA TYR A 167 -5.21 -2.92 -19.59
C TYR A 167 -5.83 -2.26 -18.36
N ILE A 168 -5.06 -1.46 -17.61
CA ILE A 168 -5.54 -0.72 -16.44
C ILE A 168 -6.71 0.18 -16.83
N LYS A 169 -6.61 0.90 -17.95
CA LYS A 169 -7.70 1.78 -18.43
C LYS A 169 -8.88 1.01 -19.03
N HIS A 170 -8.62 -0.09 -19.74
CA HIS A 170 -9.69 -0.92 -20.30
C HIS A 170 -10.59 -1.52 -19.21
N TYR A 171 -9.98 -2.06 -18.14
CA TYR A 171 -10.67 -2.72 -17.04
C TYR A 171 -10.95 -1.80 -15.83
N LYS A 172 -10.54 -0.52 -15.89
CA LYS A 172 -10.68 0.44 -14.78
C LYS A 172 -10.08 -0.09 -13.47
N LEU A 173 -8.89 -0.68 -13.56
CA LEU A 173 -8.26 -1.35 -12.41
C LEU A 173 -7.88 -0.36 -11.31
N ASP A 174 -7.64 0.90 -11.66
CA ASP A 174 -7.48 2.01 -10.73
C ASP A 174 -8.74 2.22 -9.88
N GLU A 175 -9.93 2.27 -10.50
CA GLU A 175 -11.20 2.38 -9.78
C GLU A 175 -11.44 1.17 -8.85
N GLN A 176 -11.13 -0.04 -9.33
CA GLN A 176 -11.31 -1.27 -8.54
C GLN A 176 -10.36 -1.31 -7.33
N VAL A 177 -9.09 -0.96 -7.52
CA VAL A 177 -8.09 -0.93 -6.45
C VAL A 177 -8.46 0.13 -5.42
N HIS A 178 -8.86 1.32 -5.86
CA HIS A 178 -9.35 2.36 -4.95
C HIS A 178 -10.57 1.88 -4.15
N ALA A 179 -11.55 1.24 -4.78
CA ALA A 179 -12.73 0.73 -4.08
C ALA A 179 -12.37 -0.34 -3.04
N VAL A 180 -11.43 -1.25 -3.34
CA VAL A 180 -10.97 -2.25 -2.37
C VAL A 180 -10.17 -1.61 -1.25
N ALA A 181 -9.30 -0.65 -1.55
CA ALA A 181 -8.55 0.08 -0.53
C ALA A 181 -9.50 0.86 0.39
N GLU A 182 -10.50 1.56 -0.16
CA GLU A 182 -11.54 2.26 0.61
C GLU A 182 -12.39 1.30 1.43
N GLN A 183 -12.81 0.16 0.86
CA GLN A 183 -13.55 -0.86 1.61
C GLN A 183 -12.70 -1.45 2.72
N LYS A 184 -11.40 -1.67 2.52
CA LYS A 184 -10.49 -2.20 3.55
C LYS A 184 -10.20 -1.18 4.61
N LEU A 185 -10.02 0.09 4.24
CA LEU A 185 -9.96 1.20 5.19
C LEU A 185 -11.26 1.29 5.98
N ALA A 186 -12.43 1.13 5.35
CA ALA A 186 -13.72 1.12 6.02
C ALA A 186 -13.94 -0.13 6.90
N GLU A 187 -13.45 -1.30 6.48
CA GLU A 187 -13.45 -2.55 7.25
C GLU A 187 -12.48 -2.49 8.42
N GLU A 188 -11.33 -1.81 8.28
CA GLU A 188 -10.43 -1.49 9.38
C GLU A 188 -11.09 -0.44 10.30
N GLU A 189 -11.73 0.59 9.76
CA GLU A 189 -12.50 1.58 10.55
C GLU A 189 -13.72 0.94 11.27
N THR A 190 -14.33 -0.12 10.73
CA THR A 190 -15.41 -0.87 11.39
C THR A 190 -14.91 -2.02 12.26
N ALA A 191 -13.74 -2.61 11.97
CA ALA A 191 -13.07 -3.59 12.82
C ALA A 191 -12.36 -2.94 14.03
N VAL A 192 -12.11 -1.63 13.97
CA VAL A 192 -11.74 -0.80 15.13
C VAL A 192 -12.99 -0.15 15.75
N SER A 193 -14.14 -0.82 15.69
CA SER A 193 -15.13 -0.76 16.76
C SER A 193 -14.65 -1.58 17.97
N GLN A 194 -13.53 -1.18 18.57
CA GLN A 194 -13.30 -1.46 19.99
C GLN A 194 -12.95 -0.14 20.64
N ASN A 195 -13.98 0.54 21.13
CA ASN A 195 -13.81 1.64 22.07
C ASN A 195 -12.89 1.13 23.19
N GLY A 196 -11.69 1.68 23.24
CA GLY A 196 -10.76 1.41 24.32
C GLY A 196 -10.96 2.45 25.41
N VAL A 197 -10.82 2.05 26.66
CA VAL A 197 -10.85 2.98 27.79
C VAL A 197 -9.55 2.86 28.57
N ILE A 198 -8.90 3.99 28.82
CA ILE A 198 -7.79 4.11 29.77
C ILE A 198 -8.30 4.94 30.94
N LYS A 199 -8.36 4.35 32.13
CA LYS A 199 -8.85 5.03 33.34
C LYS A 199 -7.98 4.72 34.54
N GLN A 200 -7.99 5.58 35.55
CA GLN A 200 -7.36 5.22 36.83
C GLN A 200 -8.10 4.03 37.44
N LYS A 201 -7.34 2.99 37.82
CA LYS A 201 -7.89 1.73 38.34
C LYS A 201 -8.65 1.94 39.66
N TYR A 202 -8.15 2.84 40.50
CA TYR A 202 -8.75 3.15 41.79
C TYR A 202 -8.83 4.66 41.98
N GLY A 203 -9.77 5.26 41.26
CA GLY A 203 -10.19 6.64 41.43
C GLY A 203 -11.55 6.81 40.78
N ASN A 204 -12.57 7.21 41.54
CA ASN A 204 -13.88 7.59 40.96
C ASN A 204 -13.79 8.93 40.19
N ASN A 205 -12.60 9.35 39.81
CA ASN A 205 -12.38 10.58 39.10
C ASN A 205 -12.43 10.34 37.59
N ILE A 206 -13.66 10.37 37.08
CA ILE A 206 -14.00 10.30 35.66
C ILE A 206 -13.24 11.34 34.80
N TYR A 207 -12.63 12.35 35.43
CA TYR A 207 -11.85 13.38 34.74
C TYR A 207 -10.58 12.84 34.07
N TYR A 208 -10.01 11.74 34.58
CA TYR A 208 -8.80 11.10 34.03
C TYR A 208 -9.11 9.91 33.12
N GLU A 209 -10.35 9.76 32.68
CA GLU A 209 -10.74 8.71 31.75
C GLU A 209 -10.54 9.16 30.30
N TRP A 210 -9.86 8.33 29.52
CA TRP A 210 -9.61 8.53 28.10
C TRP A 210 -10.27 7.44 27.29
N VAL A 211 -10.90 7.83 26.18
CA VAL A 211 -11.53 6.93 25.21
C VAL A 211 -10.71 6.94 23.93
N TRP A 212 -10.41 5.74 23.47
CA TRP A 212 -9.79 5.46 22.18
C TRP A 212 -10.86 4.95 21.23
N ASP A 213 -11.17 5.69 20.16
CA ASP A 213 -12.18 5.28 19.18
C ASP A 213 -11.58 4.55 17.95
N GLY A 214 -10.31 4.17 18.05
CA GLY A 214 -9.58 3.52 16.96
C GLY A 214 -8.72 4.43 16.11
N LYS A 215 -8.93 5.74 16.22
CA LYS A 215 -8.15 6.75 15.50
C LYS A 215 -7.83 7.95 16.37
N ILE A 216 -8.75 8.31 17.26
CA ILE A 216 -8.69 9.47 18.12
C ILE A 216 -8.73 9.00 19.58
N LEU A 217 -7.73 9.44 20.33
CA LEU A 217 -7.71 9.40 21.77
C LEU A 217 -8.29 10.73 22.25
N LYS A 218 -9.33 10.68 23.07
CA LYS A 218 -9.96 11.88 23.63
C LYS A 218 -10.40 11.62 25.07
N PRO A 219 -10.48 12.65 25.91
CA PRO A 219 -11.00 12.46 27.23
C PRO A 219 -12.50 12.11 27.21
N ALA A 220 -12.90 11.20 28.09
CA ALA A 220 -14.28 10.73 28.18
C ALA A 220 -15.27 11.83 28.60
N TRP A 221 -14.81 12.82 29.36
CA TRP A 221 -15.64 13.84 29.99
C TRP A 221 -15.07 15.23 29.78
N GLY A 222 -15.90 16.22 29.42
CA GLY A 222 -15.42 17.59 29.20
C GLY A 222 -14.54 17.71 27.97
N ASN A 223 -14.88 16.98 26.90
CA ASN A 223 -14.12 16.96 25.65
C ASN A 223 -13.90 18.38 25.11
N ARG A 224 -12.62 18.75 24.97
CA ARG A 224 -12.20 19.93 24.23
C ARG A 224 -11.35 19.46 23.06
N PRO A 225 -11.56 20.00 21.85
CA PRO A 225 -10.83 19.53 20.68
C PRO A 225 -9.29 19.67 20.79
N GLU A 226 -8.80 20.58 21.63
CA GLU A 226 -7.38 20.72 21.97
C GLU A 226 -6.78 19.54 22.75
N ASP A 227 -7.59 18.74 23.45
CA ASP A 227 -7.15 17.59 24.24
C ASP A 227 -7.10 16.29 23.40
N GLU A 228 -7.61 16.32 22.16
CA GLU A 228 -7.72 15.13 21.32
C GLU A 228 -6.40 14.81 20.62
N TRP A 229 -6.04 13.52 20.52
CA TRP A 229 -4.85 13.04 19.81
C TRP A 229 -5.21 12.05 18.73
N LYS A 230 -4.63 12.19 17.54
CA LYS A 230 -4.77 11.24 16.43
C LYS A 230 -3.58 10.29 16.39
N PHE A 231 -3.86 9.03 16.10
CA PHE A 231 -2.83 8.04 15.81
C PHE A 231 -3.12 7.34 14.48
N ASP A 232 -2.13 7.32 13.59
CA ASP A 232 -2.22 6.71 12.26
C ASP A 232 -1.44 5.40 12.12
N GLY A 233 -1.03 4.81 13.25
CA GLY A 233 -0.16 3.63 13.29
C GLY A 233 1.32 3.96 13.44
N LYS A 234 1.73 5.22 13.21
CA LYS A 234 3.12 5.67 13.36
C LYS A 234 3.25 7.00 14.10
N TYR A 235 2.42 7.98 13.82
CA TYR A 235 2.48 9.32 14.38
C TYR A 235 1.34 9.56 15.34
N LEU A 236 1.68 10.12 16.50
CA LEU A 236 0.77 10.65 17.52
C LEU A 236 0.81 12.17 17.44
N GLN A 237 -0.31 12.80 17.11
CA GLN A 237 -0.39 14.25 16.94
C GLN A 237 -1.64 14.82 17.62
N PRO A 238 -1.59 16.00 18.26
CA PRO A 238 -2.80 16.66 18.70
C PRO A 238 -3.70 16.95 17.50
N SER A 239 -5.00 16.71 17.64
CA SER A 239 -5.97 16.83 16.56
C SER A 239 -6.12 18.25 16.02
N TRP A 240 -5.81 19.24 16.86
CA TRP A 240 -6.00 20.67 16.63
C TRP A 240 -4.70 21.48 16.53
N SER A 241 -3.55 20.86 16.76
CA SER A 241 -2.26 21.50 16.58
C SER A 241 -1.64 21.03 15.27
N LEU A 242 -1.14 21.97 14.47
CA LEU A 242 -0.27 21.68 13.33
C LEU A 242 1.20 21.93 13.67
N ASP A 243 1.52 22.09 14.96
CA ASP A 243 2.89 22.30 15.42
C ASP A 243 3.62 20.95 15.47
N PRO A 244 4.65 20.73 14.63
CA PRO A 244 5.44 19.50 14.66
C PRO A 244 6.15 19.28 15.99
N GLN A 245 6.28 20.33 16.83
CA GLN A 245 6.84 20.20 18.18
C GLN A 245 5.94 19.44 19.16
N SER A 246 4.66 19.28 18.83
CA SER A 246 3.71 18.50 19.63
C SER A 246 3.56 17.06 19.15
N GLU A 247 4.20 16.70 18.03
CA GLU A 247 4.09 15.37 17.44
C GLU A 247 5.07 14.38 18.06
N TRP A 248 4.62 13.13 18.17
CA TRP A 248 5.39 11.98 18.63
C TRP A 248 5.37 10.88 17.58
N VAL A 249 6.44 10.11 17.49
CA VAL A 249 6.59 9.02 16.53
C VAL A 249 6.84 7.71 17.26
N TRP A 250 6.20 6.66 16.77
CA TRP A 250 6.33 5.28 17.19
C TRP A 250 7.01 4.46 16.10
N ASP A 251 8.11 3.78 16.42
CA ASP A 251 8.88 2.97 15.45
C ASP A 251 8.68 1.45 15.62
N GLY A 252 7.77 1.04 16.52
CA GLY A 252 7.52 -0.35 16.87
C GLY A 252 8.10 -0.78 18.22
N SER A 253 9.07 -0.04 18.76
CA SER A 253 9.58 -0.27 20.12
C SER A 253 9.91 1.01 20.89
N ILE A 254 10.13 2.13 20.20
CA ILE A 254 10.50 3.42 20.78
C ILE A 254 9.43 4.46 20.44
N LEU A 255 9.00 5.19 21.47
CA LEU A 255 8.17 6.37 21.40
C LEU A 255 9.05 7.60 21.67
N LYS A 256 9.05 8.57 20.76
CA LYS A 256 9.87 9.79 20.89
C LYS A 256 9.22 11.01 20.23
N PRO A 257 9.59 12.24 20.60
CA PRO A 257 9.15 13.42 19.89
C PRO A 257 9.62 13.37 18.43
N TYR A 258 8.78 13.83 17.50
CA TYR A 258 9.13 13.86 16.08
C TYR A 258 10.33 14.77 15.79
N TRP A 259 10.41 15.89 16.51
CA TRP A 259 11.37 16.97 16.32
C TRP A 259 12.67 16.81 17.11
N ASP A 260 12.71 15.90 18.10
CA ASP A 260 13.84 15.72 19.00
C ASP A 260 14.36 14.28 18.97
N ASN A 261 15.66 14.14 18.68
CA ASN A 261 16.36 12.85 18.74
C ASN A 261 17.21 12.69 20.00
N SER A 262 17.15 13.62 20.96
CA SER A 262 17.75 13.45 22.27
C SER A 262 17.19 12.19 22.93
N SER A 263 18.06 11.37 23.50
CA SER A 263 17.65 10.17 24.23
C SER A 263 16.78 10.50 25.44
N GLN A 264 16.86 11.73 25.96
CA GLN A 264 16.22 12.14 27.22
C GLN A 264 14.69 12.08 27.18
N ASN A 265 14.10 12.31 26.01
CA ASN A 265 12.65 12.35 25.80
C ASN A 265 12.10 11.08 25.14
N GLN A 266 12.92 10.02 25.05
CA GLN A 266 12.53 8.77 24.40
C GLN A 266 12.12 7.73 25.44
N TRP A 267 11.12 6.94 25.07
CA TRP A 267 10.59 5.85 25.86
C TRP A 267 10.65 4.57 25.05
N THR A 268 11.01 3.47 25.69
CA THR A 268 11.16 2.17 25.06
C THR A 268 10.22 1.17 25.70
N TRP A 269 9.57 0.39 24.85
CA TRP A 269 8.88 -0.84 25.22
C TRP A 269 9.81 -2.03 25.05
N ASP A 270 9.99 -2.76 26.15
CA ASP A 270 10.80 -3.98 26.22
C ASP A 270 9.94 -5.07 26.84
N GLY A 271 9.36 -5.92 25.99
CA GLY A 271 8.32 -6.86 26.40
C GLY A 271 7.09 -6.13 26.93
N ASN A 272 6.81 -6.29 28.23
CA ASN A 272 5.70 -5.65 28.92
C ASN A 272 6.10 -4.44 29.77
N ILE A 273 7.33 -3.95 29.61
CA ILE A 273 7.89 -2.85 30.40
C ILE A 273 8.04 -1.61 29.53
N LEU A 274 7.49 -0.49 30.00
CA LEU A 274 7.73 0.85 29.45
C LEU A 274 8.75 1.57 30.33
N LYS A 275 9.85 2.03 29.73
CA LYS A 275 10.95 2.69 30.45
C LYS A 275 11.54 3.86 29.64
N PRO A 276 12.15 4.86 30.28
CA PRO A 276 12.95 5.83 29.56
C PRO A 276 14.09 5.12 28.80
N PHE A 277 14.42 5.58 27.60
CA PHE A 277 15.42 4.94 26.73
C PHE A 277 16.82 4.85 27.37
N TRP A 278 17.19 5.86 28.17
CA TRP A 278 18.54 6.04 28.73
C TRP A 278 18.62 5.78 30.24
N ASP A 279 17.50 5.56 30.91
CA ASP A 279 17.41 5.46 32.37
C ASP A 279 16.76 4.14 32.76
N SER A 280 17.42 3.39 33.64
CA SER A 280 16.92 2.13 34.20
C SER A 280 16.37 2.32 35.60
N ASN A 281 16.12 3.55 36.03
CA ASN A 281 15.51 3.84 37.32
C ASN A 281 14.08 3.24 37.39
N PRO A 282 13.84 2.23 38.23
CA PRO A 282 12.53 1.58 38.36
C PRO A 282 11.39 2.52 38.75
N ASP A 283 11.68 3.64 39.41
CA ASP A 283 10.67 4.62 39.83
C ASP A 283 10.02 5.35 38.65
N LYS A 284 10.67 5.35 37.47
CA LYS A 284 10.17 5.95 36.23
C LYS A 284 9.65 4.92 35.24
N MET A 285 9.60 3.65 35.62
CA MET A 285 9.22 2.55 34.74
C MET A 285 7.79 2.11 35.03
N PHE A 286 7.11 1.67 33.99
CA PHE A 286 5.78 1.08 34.08
C PHE A 286 5.80 -0.35 33.59
N ILE A 287 4.94 -1.17 34.17
CA ILE A 287 4.72 -2.55 33.76
C ILE A 287 3.27 -2.76 33.39
N LEU A 288 3.05 -3.38 32.24
CA LEU A 288 1.75 -3.79 31.74
C LEU A 288 1.51 -5.26 32.11
N GLU A 289 0.50 -5.49 32.94
CA GLU A 289 0.09 -6.81 33.42
C GLU A 289 -1.36 -7.04 32.98
N GLU A 290 -1.54 -7.88 31.97
CA GLU A 290 -2.84 -8.17 31.33
C GLU A 290 -3.54 -6.90 30.81
N THR A 291 -4.28 -6.22 31.67
CA THR A 291 -5.05 -4.99 31.39
C THR A 291 -4.69 -3.84 32.35
N THR A 292 -3.76 -4.04 33.28
CA THR A 292 -3.35 -3.01 34.23
C THR A 292 -1.95 -2.50 33.90
N MET A 293 -1.81 -1.20 33.71
CA MET A 293 -0.52 -0.53 33.68
C MET A 293 -0.25 0.12 35.03
N ARG A 294 0.91 -0.17 35.64
CA ARG A 294 1.27 0.39 36.95
C ARG A 294 2.75 0.77 37.00
N PRO A 295 3.15 1.67 37.91
CA PRO A 295 4.56 1.90 38.15
C PRO A 295 5.23 0.61 38.62
N MET A 296 6.48 0.40 38.24
CA MET A 296 7.18 -0.85 38.46
C MET A 296 7.37 -1.14 39.96
N TRP A 297 7.78 -0.14 40.75
CA TRP A 297 8.10 -0.28 42.19
C TRP A 297 7.11 0.43 43.12
N SER A 298 6.06 1.07 42.59
CA SER A 298 4.99 1.63 43.40
C SER A 298 3.74 0.75 43.34
N TYR A 299 3.20 0.46 44.52
CA TYR A 299 1.91 -0.21 44.68
C TYR A 299 0.78 0.78 45.00
N ASP A 300 1.07 2.08 44.92
CA ASP A 300 0.05 3.11 45.05
C ASP A 300 -0.99 2.94 43.94
N THR A 301 -2.21 2.63 44.35
CA THR A 301 -3.33 2.34 43.46
C THR A 301 -3.81 3.57 42.69
N SER A 302 -3.48 4.78 43.14
CA SER A 302 -3.82 6.04 42.47
C SER A 302 -3.02 6.28 41.19
N HIS A 303 -1.86 5.63 41.05
CA HIS A 303 -0.99 5.72 39.87
C HIS A 303 -1.15 4.51 38.93
N GLN A 304 -2.16 3.67 39.14
CA GLN A 304 -2.45 2.52 38.29
C GLN A 304 -3.55 2.85 37.30
N TRP A 305 -3.36 2.38 36.08
CA TRP A 305 -4.28 2.56 34.96
C TRP A 305 -4.86 1.21 34.55
N GLU A 306 -6.16 1.18 34.36
CA GLU A 306 -6.90 0.06 33.77
C GLU A 306 -7.16 0.36 32.30
N ILE A 307 -6.84 -0.63 31.46
CA ILE A 307 -6.90 -0.57 30.00
C ILE A 307 -7.93 -1.60 29.55
N GLU A 308 -9.04 -1.10 29.03
CA GLU A 308 -10.12 -1.93 28.47
C GLU A 308 -10.12 -1.77 26.95
N GLY A 309 -10.35 -2.87 26.22
CA GLY A 309 -10.37 -2.86 24.76
C GLY A 309 -8.98 -2.91 24.12
N ASN A 310 -8.96 -2.80 22.79
CA ASN A 310 -7.73 -2.91 22.00
C ASN A 310 -7.12 -1.52 21.75
N ILE A 311 -6.18 -1.11 22.60
CA ILE A 311 -5.50 0.18 22.50
C ILE A 311 -4.03 -0.04 22.14
N PRO A 312 -3.50 0.65 21.11
CA PRO A 312 -2.08 0.55 20.77
C PRO A 312 -1.17 0.97 21.93
N LEU A 313 -0.06 0.25 22.13
CA LEU A 313 0.96 0.57 23.13
C LEU A 313 1.44 2.04 23.14
N PRO A 314 1.71 2.70 22.00
CA PRO A 314 2.13 4.11 22.02
C PRO A 314 1.01 5.04 22.51
N VAL A 315 -0.26 4.71 22.26
CA VAL A 315 -1.42 5.48 22.76
C VAL A 315 -1.55 5.32 24.29
N ILE A 316 -1.39 4.10 24.81
CA ILE A 316 -1.34 3.85 26.26
C ILE A 316 -0.19 4.62 26.90
N ALA A 317 1.01 4.56 26.31
CA ALA A 317 2.19 5.23 26.82
C ALA A 317 1.97 6.75 26.90
N LEU A 318 1.38 7.36 25.86
CA LEU A 318 1.10 8.80 25.80
C LEU A 318 0.30 9.30 27.02
N VAL A 319 -0.71 8.54 27.47
CA VAL A 319 -1.51 8.87 28.66
C VAL A 319 -0.72 8.64 29.94
N VAL A 320 -0.11 7.47 30.09
CA VAL A 320 0.50 7.05 31.36
C VAL A 320 1.74 7.87 31.71
N ILE A 321 2.49 8.35 30.72
CA ILE A 321 3.64 9.23 30.93
C ILE A 321 3.27 10.72 30.95
N GLY A 322 1.98 11.05 30.83
CA GLY A 322 1.44 12.41 30.99
C GLY A 322 1.72 13.36 29.83
N ILE A 323 1.88 12.85 28.60
CA ILE A 323 1.97 13.72 27.41
C ILE A 323 0.56 14.16 27.00
N ALA A 324 -0.38 13.21 27.01
CA ALA A 324 -1.80 13.53 26.99
C ALA A 324 -2.23 13.89 28.42
N ASP A 325 -2.14 15.18 28.74
CA ASP A 325 -2.56 15.76 30.02
C ASP A 325 -3.67 16.79 29.79
N ARG A 326 -4.47 17.06 30.82
CA ARG A 326 -5.67 17.91 30.79
C ARG A 326 -5.56 19.16 31.66
#